data_AF-A0A965PDW7-F1
#
_entry.id   AF-A0A965PDW7-F1
#
_cell.length_a   1.000
_cell.length_b   1.000
_cell.length_c   1.000
_cell.angle_alpha   90.00
_cell.angle_beta   90.00
_cell.angle_gamma   90.00
#
_symmetry.space_group_name_H-M   'P 1'
#
loop_
_entity.id
_entity.type
_entity.pdbx_description
1 polymer ?
#
loop_
_entity_poly.entity_id
_entity_poly.type
_entity_poly.pdbx_seq_one_letter_code
_entity_poly.pdbx_strand_id
1 'polypeptide(L)'
;MEISANGWPASKDQAKLGIKSYPVPGTAIKLRCAEAVAPLLIGLAAEFHELIEPLDVGSLDDWGYCYRPIRGETTKLSNHSSGTALDLNASKHPLGQSNTFDPLKVPMIRALAHKYGCIWGGDYK
;
A
#
# COMPACT_ATOMS: atom_id res chain seq x y z
N MET A 1 12.62 9.96 15.52
CA MET A 1 11.91 9.24 14.44
C MET A 1 12.89 9.04 13.32
N GLU A 2 12.81 7.92 12.62
CA GLU A 2 13.60 7.65 11.42
C GLU A 2 12.82 8.13 10.18
N ILE A 3 13.37 7.99 8.99
CA ILE A 3 12.75 8.44 7.74
C ILE A 3 12.62 7.25 6.78
N SER A 4 11.43 7.04 6.22
CA SER A 4 11.19 6.04 5.17
C SER A 4 11.71 6.50 3.82
N ALA A 5 11.80 5.58 2.86
CA ALA A 5 12.33 5.85 1.52
C ALA A 5 11.62 6.99 0.76
N ASN A 6 10.35 7.25 1.05
CA ASN A 6 9.56 8.36 0.51
C ASN A 6 9.59 9.65 1.37
N GLY A 7 10.49 9.74 2.35
CA GLY A 7 10.70 10.96 3.15
C GLY A 7 9.76 11.16 4.34
N TRP A 8 8.87 10.20 4.63
CA TRP A 8 7.95 10.31 5.76
C TRP A 8 8.56 9.87 7.10
N PRO A 9 8.14 10.45 8.23
CA PRO A 9 8.50 9.95 9.55
C PRO A 9 8.13 8.48 9.71
N ALA A 10 9.10 7.68 10.13
CA ALA A 10 8.95 6.26 10.40
C ALA A 10 9.30 5.95 11.86
N SER A 11 8.62 4.95 12.42
CA SER A 11 8.85 4.52 13.79
C SER A 11 8.32 3.12 14.02
N LYS A 12 9.06 2.34 14.81
CA LYS A 12 8.55 1.11 15.45
C LYS A 12 7.42 1.39 16.46
N ASP A 13 7.41 2.62 17.00
CA ASP A 13 6.36 3.08 17.89
C ASP A 13 5.16 3.58 17.06
N GLN A 14 4.20 2.68 16.88
CA GLN A 14 3.01 2.89 16.06
C GLN A 14 2.14 4.06 16.52
N ALA A 15 2.13 4.35 17.83
CA ALA A 15 1.35 5.45 18.37
C ALA A 15 1.86 6.81 17.87
N LYS A 16 3.18 6.95 17.64
CA LYS A 16 3.78 8.17 17.07
C LYS A 16 3.33 8.47 15.66
N LEU A 17 2.89 7.46 14.91
CA LEU A 17 2.45 7.59 13.51
C LEU A 17 0.92 7.53 13.38
N GLY A 18 0.20 7.27 14.47
CA GLY A 18 -1.24 7.01 14.42
C GLY A 18 -1.58 5.80 13.55
N ILE A 19 -0.80 4.71 13.62
CA ILE A 19 -1.13 3.48 12.88
C ILE A 19 -2.42 2.87 13.46
N LYS A 20 -3.46 2.75 12.62
CA LYS A 20 -4.73 2.09 12.97
C LYS A 20 -5.18 1.20 11.82
N SER A 21 -6.18 0.36 12.08
CA SER A 21 -6.85 -0.44 11.04
C SER A 21 -8.09 0.29 10.55
N TYR A 22 -8.13 0.64 9.28
CA TYR A 22 -9.25 1.37 8.67
C TYR A 22 -10.04 0.44 7.73
N PRO A 23 -11.38 0.45 7.79
CA PRO A 23 -12.21 -0.35 6.89
C PRO A 23 -12.09 0.17 5.45
N VAL A 24 -12.02 -0.73 4.48
CA VAL A 24 -12.09 -0.39 3.06
C VAL A 24 -13.55 -0.45 2.61
N PRO A 25 -14.17 0.69 2.24
CA PRO A 25 -15.54 0.73 1.76
C PRO A 25 -15.79 -0.30 0.64
N GLY A 26 -16.97 -0.93 0.66
CA GLY A 26 -17.34 -1.97 -0.30
C GLY A 26 -16.77 -3.36 0.00
N THR A 27 -15.96 -3.52 1.05
CA THR A 27 -15.31 -4.79 1.40
C THR A 27 -15.45 -5.14 2.89
N ALA A 28 -15.09 -6.36 3.25
CA ALA A 28 -14.95 -6.78 4.66
C ALA A 28 -13.52 -6.53 5.22
N ILE A 29 -12.62 -5.98 4.42
CA ILE A 29 -11.19 -5.89 4.72
C ILE A 29 -10.89 -4.60 5.47
N LYS A 30 -9.86 -4.66 6.32
CA LYS A 30 -9.28 -3.49 6.99
C LYS A 30 -7.79 -3.41 6.69
N LEU A 31 -7.32 -2.21 6.35
CA LEU A 31 -5.90 -1.97 6.06
C LEU A 31 -5.25 -1.14 7.16
N ARG A 32 -3.99 -1.47 7.45
CA ARG A 32 -3.20 -0.79 8.49
C ARG A 32 -2.34 0.30 7.88
N CYS A 33 -2.61 1.55 8.18
CA CYS A 33 -1.81 2.68 7.68
C CYS A 33 -1.77 3.82 8.70
N ALA A 34 -0.94 4.84 8.44
CA ALA A 34 -0.87 6.03 9.27
C ALA A 34 -2.11 6.90 9.08
N GLU A 35 -2.62 7.45 10.19
CA GLU A 35 -3.82 8.30 10.20
C GLU A 35 -3.76 9.46 9.20
N ALA A 36 -2.60 10.09 9.06
CA ALA A 36 -2.39 11.22 8.16
C ALA A 36 -2.66 10.91 6.66
N VAL A 37 -2.51 9.64 6.25
CA VAL A 37 -2.68 9.22 4.85
C VAL A 37 -3.83 8.23 4.66
N ALA A 38 -4.51 7.85 5.74
CA ALA A 38 -5.58 6.85 5.69
C ALA A 38 -6.69 7.20 4.69
N PRO A 39 -7.20 8.45 4.59
CA PRO A 39 -8.21 8.79 3.59
C PRO A 39 -7.77 8.52 2.14
N LEU A 40 -6.49 8.73 1.83
CA LEU A 40 -5.94 8.52 0.48
C LEU A 40 -5.77 7.04 0.17
N LEU A 41 -5.11 6.31 1.08
CA LEU A 41 -4.81 4.88 0.89
C LEU A 41 -6.07 4.02 0.90
N ILE A 42 -7.05 4.35 1.76
CA ILE A 42 -8.32 3.63 1.84
C ILE A 42 -9.22 3.96 0.64
N GLY A 43 -9.24 5.22 0.18
CA GLY A 43 -9.96 5.59 -1.04
C GLY A 43 -9.41 4.87 -2.27
N LEU A 44 -8.08 4.82 -2.40
CA LEU A 44 -7.42 4.06 -3.46
C LEU A 44 -7.80 2.58 -3.40
N ALA A 45 -7.74 1.94 -2.22
CA ALA A 45 -8.07 0.53 -2.07
C ALA A 45 -9.54 0.22 -2.41
N ALA A 46 -10.47 1.11 -2.06
CA ALA A 46 -11.89 0.96 -2.40
C ALA A 46 -12.13 1.04 -3.92
N GLU A 47 -11.53 2.02 -4.60
CA GLU A 47 -11.67 2.14 -6.06
C GLU A 47 -10.89 1.05 -6.80
N PHE A 48 -9.78 0.57 -6.24
CA PHE A 48 -9.10 -0.61 -6.76
C PHE A 48 -10.02 -1.83 -6.74
N HIS A 49 -10.69 -2.08 -5.60
CA HIS A 49 -11.64 -3.18 -5.44
C HIS A 49 -12.77 -3.13 -6.48
N GLU A 50 -13.32 -1.94 -6.73
CA GLU A 50 -14.43 -1.74 -7.65
C GLU A 50 -14.02 -1.81 -9.13
N LEU A 51 -12.90 -1.17 -9.49
CA LEU A 51 -12.58 -0.87 -10.89
C LEU A 51 -11.52 -1.78 -11.49
N ILE A 52 -10.62 -2.34 -10.66
CA ILE A 52 -9.48 -3.14 -11.13
C ILE A 52 -9.79 -4.61 -10.95
N GLU A 53 -9.84 -5.06 -9.70
CA GLU A 53 -10.26 -6.40 -9.31
C GLU A 53 -10.63 -6.44 -7.82
N PRO A 54 -11.52 -7.36 -7.41
CA PRO A 54 -11.87 -7.52 -6.00
C PRO A 54 -10.66 -7.88 -5.13
N LEU A 55 -10.51 -7.16 -4.01
CA LEU A 55 -9.63 -7.56 -2.91
C LEU A 55 -10.04 -8.92 -2.31
N ASP A 56 -9.06 -9.78 -2.05
CA ASP A 56 -9.28 -11.10 -1.45
C ASP A 56 -9.64 -10.97 0.04
N VAL A 57 -10.76 -11.57 0.44
CA VAL A 57 -11.25 -11.56 1.82
C VAL A 57 -10.77 -12.78 2.61
N GLY A 58 -10.30 -13.83 1.91
CA GLY A 58 -9.93 -15.12 2.52
C GLY A 58 -8.46 -15.23 2.93
N SER A 59 -7.57 -14.45 2.31
CA SER A 59 -6.12 -14.51 2.50
C SER A 59 -5.61 -13.26 3.21
N LEU A 60 -4.56 -13.40 4.03
CA LEU A 60 -3.84 -12.24 4.59
C LEU A 60 -2.75 -11.77 3.59
N ASP A 61 -3.18 -11.20 2.47
CA ASP A 61 -2.27 -10.74 1.41
C ASP A 61 -2.41 -9.25 1.05
N ASP A 62 -3.28 -8.51 1.74
CA ASP A 62 -3.24 -7.05 1.73
C ASP A 62 -2.36 -6.53 2.88
N TRP A 63 -1.23 -5.94 2.55
CA TRP A 63 -0.22 -5.53 3.54
C TRP A 63 -0.17 -4.01 3.68
N GLY A 64 -0.03 -3.54 4.92
CA GLY A 64 0.08 -2.13 5.27
C GLY A 64 1.31 -1.85 6.12
N TYR A 65 1.17 -1.15 7.24
CA TYR A 65 2.28 -0.83 8.14
C TYR A 65 3.11 -2.06 8.52
N CYS A 66 4.41 -1.97 8.31
CA CYS A 66 5.41 -2.96 8.71
C CYS A 66 6.76 -2.27 8.89
N TYR A 67 7.24 -2.19 10.12
CA TYR A 67 8.51 -1.54 10.43
C TYR A 67 9.69 -2.43 10.04
N ARG A 68 10.29 -2.14 8.87
CA ARG A 68 11.43 -2.88 8.33
C ARG A 68 12.29 -2.02 7.39
N PRO A 69 13.57 -2.39 7.18
CA PRO A 69 14.31 -1.88 6.03
C PRO A 69 13.66 -2.33 4.71
N ILE A 70 14.01 -1.66 3.62
CA ILE A 70 13.76 -2.18 2.26
C ILE A 70 14.38 -3.59 2.18
N ARG A 71 13.72 -4.50 1.47
CA ARG A 71 14.24 -5.86 1.31
C ARG A 71 15.60 -5.81 0.63
N GLY A 72 16.63 -6.38 1.27
CA GLY A 72 18.02 -6.36 0.79
C GLY A 72 18.84 -5.17 1.27
N GLU A 73 18.23 -4.18 1.93
CA GLU A 73 18.91 -3.02 2.50
C GLU A 73 19.05 -3.17 4.03
N THR A 74 20.05 -2.51 4.62
CA THR A 74 20.27 -2.52 6.07
C THR A 74 19.99 -1.18 6.74
N THR A 75 20.04 -0.08 5.98
CA THR A 75 19.97 1.30 6.54
C THR A 75 18.75 2.08 6.08
N LYS A 76 18.15 1.75 4.93
CA LYS A 76 17.02 2.50 4.35
C LYS A 76 15.70 1.84 4.71
N LEU A 77 14.82 2.57 5.41
CA LEU A 77 13.50 2.08 5.79
C LEU A 77 12.52 2.04 4.62
N SER A 78 11.69 1.00 4.59
CA SER A 78 10.59 0.86 3.63
C SER A 78 9.50 1.92 3.85
N ASN A 79 8.71 2.23 2.82
CA ASN A 79 7.51 3.08 2.94
C ASN A 79 6.42 2.43 3.84
N HIS A 80 6.45 1.10 3.99
CA HIS A 80 5.61 0.43 4.99
C HIS A 80 5.98 0.82 6.43
N SER A 81 7.22 1.25 6.70
CA SER A 81 7.68 1.62 8.04
C SER A 81 7.13 2.95 8.55
N SER A 82 6.61 3.79 7.64
CA SER A 82 5.87 5.00 7.98
C SER A 82 4.36 4.83 7.84
N GLY A 83 3.87 3.65 7.45
CA GLY A 83 2.44 3.40 7.23
C GLY A 83 1.88 4.14 6.02
N THR A 84 2.72 4.43 5.02
CA THR A 84 2.39 5.23 3.82
C THR A 84 2.43 4.42 2.52
N ALA A 85 2.41 3.09 2.63
CA ALA A 85 2.34 2.17 1.49
C ALA A 85 1.35 1.05 1.79
N LEU A 86 0.78 0.51 0.72
CA LEU A 86 -0.06 -0.67 0.71
C LEU A 86 0.42 -1.63 -0.38
N ASP A 87 0.31 -2.92 -0.10
CA ASP A 87 0.27 -3.97 -1.11
C ASP A 87 -1.16 -4.51 -1.14
N LEU A 88 -1.78 -4.60 -2.32
CA LEU A 88 -3.14 -5.09 -2.51
C LEU A 88 -3.10 -6.39 -3.34
N ASN A 89 -3.80 -7.43 -2.90
CA ASN A 89 -3.75 -8.77 -3.50
C ASN A 89 -2.29 -9.25 -3.72
N ALA A 90 -1.41 -9.05 -2.73
CA ALA A 90 0.04 -9.18 -2.93
C ALA A 90 0.47 -10.58 -3.37
N SER A 91 -0.33 -11.61 -3.09
CA SER A 91 -0.04 -12.98 -3.51
C SER A 91 -0.25 -13.17 -5.02
N LYS A 92 -1.12 -12.38 -5.66
CA LYS A 92 -1.27 -12.31 -7.12
C LYS A 92 -0.26 -11.38 -7.79
N HIS A 93 0.16 -10.34 -7.07
CA HIS A 93 1.06 -9.29 -7.59
C HIS A 93 2.35 -9.17 -6.77
N PRO A 94 3.16 -10.25 -6.65
CA PRO A 94 4.32 -10.25 -5.78
C PRO A 94 5.43 -9.32 -6.27
N LEU A 95 6.18 -8.79 -5.32
CA LEU A 95 7.34 -7.94 -5.57
C LEU A 95 8.32 -8.59 -6.56
N GLY A 96 8.74 -7.82 -7.57
CA GLY A 96 9.72 -8.24 -8.58
C GLY A 96 9.12 -9.03 -9.75
N GLN A 97 7.81 -9.27 -9.75
CA GLN A 97 7.11 -9.82 -10.91
C GLN A 97 6.44 -8.71 -11.74
N SER A 98 6.32 -8.95 -13.04
CA SER A 98 5.73 -8.04 -14.02
C SER A 98 4.59 -8.71 -14.77
N ASN A 99 3.72 -7.91 -15.39
CA ASN A 99 2.57 -8.39 -16.19
C ASN A 99 1.61 -9.31 -15.41
N THR A 100 1.45 -9.06 -14.11
CA THR A 100 0.55 -9.82 -13.23
C THR A 100 -0.89 -9.28 -13.25
N PHE A 101 -1.11 -8.06 -13.72
CA PHE A 101 -2.42 -7.46 -13.92
C PHE A 101 -2.92 -7.64 -15.36
N ASP A 102 -4.24 -7.56 -15.55
CA ASP A 102 -4.84 -7.39 -16.87
C ASP A 102 -4.27 -6.11 -17.53
N PRO A 103 -3.61 -6.21 -18.70
CA PRO A 103 -3.05 -5.06 -19.42
C PRO A 103 -4.05 -3.94 -19.69
N LEU A 104 -5.35 -4.26 -19.86
CA LEU A 104 -6.41 -3.28 -20.08
C LEU A 104 -6.74 -2.45 -18.83
N LYS A 105 -6.41 -2.97 -17.64
CA LYS A 105 -6.63 -2.29 -16.35
C LYS A 105 -5.45 -1.42 -15.94
N VAL A 106 -4.25 -1.67 -16.46
CA VAL A 106 -3.03 -0.92 -16.10
C VAL A 106 -3.18 0.60 -16.25
N PRO A 107 -3.77 1.17 -17.32
CA PRO A 107 -4.01 2.62 -17.39
C PRO A 107 -4.87 3.16 -16.25
N MET A 108 -5.88 2.38 -15.81
CA MET A 108 -6.73 2.75 -14.68
C MET A 108 -5.96 2.69 -13.36
N ILE A 109 -5.10 1.68 -13.14
CA ILE A 109 -4.25 1.59 -11.95
C ILE A 109 -3.37 2.85 -11.82
N ARG A 110 -2.74 3.28 -12.91
CA ARG A 110 -1.93 4.52 -12.94
C ARG A 110 -2.77 5.76 -12.67
N ALA A 111 -3.97 5.83 -13.25
CA ALA A 111 -4.90 6.94 -13.02
C ALA A 111 -5.34 7.03 -11.55
N LEU A 112 -5.65 5.88 -10.92
CA LEU A 112 -5.97 5.80 -9.49
C LEU A 112 -4.78 6.22 -8.63
N ALA A 113 -3.57 5.69 -8.91
CA ALA A 113 -2.36 6.09 -8.19
C ALA A 113 -2.15 7.61 -8.26
N HIS A 114 -2.26 8.20 -9.46
CA HIS A 114 -2.16 9.64 -9.64
C HIS A 114 -3.26 10.43 -8.90
N LYS A 115 -4.53 10.00 -9.01
CA LYS A 115 -5.67 10.62 -8.33
C LYS A 115 -5.47 10.72 -6.80
N TYR A 116 -4.87 9.69 -6.21
CA TYR A 116 -4.63 9.60 -4.77
C TYR A 116 -3.22 10.04 -4.34
N GLY A 117 -2.43 10.62 -5.25
CA GLY A 117 -1.07 11.10 -4.96
C GLY A 117 -0.07 9.97 -4.63
N CYS A 118 -0.38 8.74 -5.04
CA CYS A 118 0.44 7.55 -4.82
C CYS A 118 1.32 7.27 -6.04
N ILE A 119 2.41 6.54 -5.81
CA ILE A 119 3.24 5.98 -6.87
C ILE A 119 2.94 4.48 -6.95
N TRP A 120 2.73 3.97 -8.16
CA TRP A 120 2.49 2.55 -8.37
C TRP A 120 3.80 1.78 -8.57
N GLY A 121 4.00 0.70 -7.80
CA GLY A 121 5.21 -0.11 -7.86
C GLY A 121 5.43 -0.82 -9.21
N GLY A 122 4.38 -1.00 -10.01
CA GLY A 122 4.48 -1.60 -11.35
C GLY A 122 5.23 -0.74 -12.39
N ASP A 123 5.54 0.52 -12.06
CA ASP A 123 6.32 1.42 -12.92
C ASP A 123 7.82 1.50 -12.51
N TYR A 124 8.23 0.80 -11.44
CA TYR A 124 9.64 0.74 -11.04
C TYR A 124 10.46 -0.13 -12.00
N LYS A 125 11.71 0.28 -12.26
CA LYS A 125 12.66 -0.37 -13.17
C LYS A 125 13.88 -0.86 -12.40
#